data_AF-A0A352UE94-F1
#
_entry.id   AF-A0A352UE94-F1
#
_cell.length_a   1.000
_cell.length_b   1.000
_cell.length_c   1.000
_cell.angle_alpha   90.00
_cell.angle_beta   90.00
_cell.angle_gamma   90.00
#
_symmetry.space_group_name_H-M   'P 1'
#
loop_
_entity.id
_entity.type
_entity.pdbx_description
1 polymer ?
#
loop_
_entity_poly.entity_id
_entity_poly.type
_entity_poly.pdbx_seq_one_letter_code
_entity_poly.pdbx_strand_id
1 'polypeptide(L)'
;MPITGEPLVEANAYGDDRLFVFLKLAGDESRELDTAQSNLEAAGHPVVVYTLDDLYALGGEFYRWEFAAAIAGRVMGVQPFNQPNVQQAKDLTDAELARFLESGDSPNNMAFDSLAKLLNSAKPGDYLAILAYIEETDESNRMFESLRHKVIERTGIATTLGYGPRYLHCTGQLHKAGPVSGLFLEVTTGDSNDVDLPGEPYSLKVLADAQSAGDGSALRAANRRFARVVLENVSDLHSLEQELE
;
A
#
# COMPACT_ATOMS: atom_id res chain seq x y z
N MET A 1 9.51 2.75 6.15
CA MET A 1 8.06 2.47 6.12
C MET A 1 7.88 0.98 6.43
N PRO A 2 6.91 0.54 7.26
CA PRO A 2 6.73 -0.88 7.54
C PRO A 2 6.14 -1.60 6.32
N ILE A 3 6.84 -2.61 5.81
CA ILE A 3 6.44 -3.39 4.64
C ILE A 3 6.05 -4.79 5.11
N THR A 4 4.84 -5.22 4.79
CA THR A 4 4.35 -6.58 5.05
C THR A 4 4.12 -7.29 3.72
N GLY A 5 4.62 -8.52 3.59
CA GLY A 5 4.47 -9.32 2.38
C GLY A 5 5.07 -8.66 1.15
N GLU A 6 6.28 -8.12 1.25
CA GLU A 6 7.05 -7.76 0.04
C GLU A 6 7.41 -9.03 -0.73
N PRO A 7 7.22 -9.08 -2.06
CA PRO A 7 7.60 -10.25 -2.84
C PRO A 7 9.06 -10.62 -2.62
N LEU A 8 9.33 -11.92 -2.47
CA LEU A 8 10.69 -12.46 -2.48
C LEU A 8 11.21 -12.45 -3.91
N VAL A 9 12.19 -11.57 -4.18
CA VAL A 9 12.91 -11.49 -5.46
C VAL A 9 14.37 -11.91 -5.26
N GLU A 10 15.13 -11.98 -6.34
CA GLU A 10 16.59 -12.12 -6.25
C GLU A 10 17.18 -11.02 -5.36
N ALA A 11 18.08 -11.39 -4.44
CA ALA A 11 18.54 -10.47 -3.40
C ALA A 11 19.17 -9.17 -3.95
N ASN A 12 19.80 -9.24 -5.13
CA ASN A 12 20.41 -8.09 -5.79
C ASN A 12 19.40 -7.14 -6.47
N ALA A 13 18.13 -7.54 -6.56
CA ALA A 13 17.06 -6.68 -7.09
C ALA A 13 16.55 -5.69 -6.03
N TYR A 14 16.74 -5.97 -4.74
CA TYR A 14 16.41 -4.99 -3.69
C TYR A 14 17.43 -3.85 -3.65
N GLY A 15 16.95 -2.63 -3.41
CA GLY A 15 17.81 -1.50 -3.07
C GLY A 15 18.40 -1.59 -1.66
N ASP A 16 19.41 -0.77 -1.38
CA ASP A 16 20.11 -0.69 -0.08
C ASP A 16 19.30 0.06 1.01
N ASP A 17 17.97 0.12 0.86
CA ASP A 17 17.05 0.94 1.65
C ASP A 17 16.17 0.14 2.62
N ARG A 18 16.37 -1.18 2.68
CA ARG A 18 15.57 -2.11 3.49
C ARG A 18 16.36 -2.69 4.65
N LEU A 19 15.64 -2.95 5.74
CA LEU A 19 16.03 -3.85 6.82
C LEU A 19 15.08 -5.03 6.78
N PHE A 20 15.60 -6.23 6.51
CA PHE A 20 14.78 -7.43 6.46
C PHE A 20 14.65 -8.03 7.85
N VAL A 21 13.42 -8.38 8.23
CA VAL A 21 13.14 -9.00 9.52
C VAL A 21 12.44 -10.33 9.30
N PHE A 22 13.05 -11.39 9.81
CA PHE A 22 12.47 -12.73 9.83
C PHE A 22 11.99 -13.05 11.24
N LEU A 23 10.70 -13.40 11.35
CA LEU A 23 10.12 -13.94 12.57
C LEU A 23 9.91 -15.44 12.38
N LYS A 24 10.58 -16.25 13.19
CA LYS A 24 10.58 -17.72 13.09
C LYS A 24 10.08 -18.34 14.38
N LEU A 25 9.37 -19.46 14.30
CA LEU A 25 9.02 -20.27 15.47
C LEU A 25 10.05 -21.40 15.63
N ALA A 26 10.52 -21.64 16.86
CA ALA A 26 11.46 -22.71 17.14
C ALA A 26 10.86 -24.08 16.75
N GLY A 27 11.61 -24.83 15.94
CA GLY A 27 11.17 -26.12 15.42
C GLY A 27 10.26 -26.05 14.19
N ASP A 28 9.95 -24.84 13.69
CA ASP A 28 9.30 -24.67 12.39
C ASP A 28 10.35 -24.72 11.27
N GLU A 29 10.08 -25.49 10.22
CA GLU A 29 10.98 -25.67 9.08
C GLU A 29 10.38 -25.00 7.85
N SER A 30 10.87 -23.80 7.51
CA SER A 30 10.49 -23.10 6.28
C SER A 30 11.70 -22.95 5.38
N ARG A 31 11.91 -23.94 4.51
CA ARG A 31 13.03 -23.97 3.56
C ARG A 31 13.06 -22.73 2.66
N GLU A 32 11.90 -22.19 2.30
CA GLU A 32 11.78 -20.97 1.51
C GLU A 32 12.33 -19.76 2.27
N LEU A 33 11.85 -19.53 3.51
CA LEU A 33 12.30 -18.40 4.33
C LEU A 33 13.78 -18.53 4.72
N ASP A 34 14.27 -19.74 4.98
CA ASP A 34 15.67 -20.00 5.28
C ASP A 34 16.57 -19.69 4.08
N THR A 35 16.13 -20.05 2.87
CA THR A 35 16.85 -19.74 1.63
C THR A 35 16.84 -18.24 1.36
N ALA A 36 15.69 -17.59 1.49
CA ALA A 36 15.56 -16.14 1.32
C ALA A 36 16.45 -15.37 2.29
N GLN A 37 16.44 -15.74 3.58
CA GLN A 37 17.32 -15.16 4.59
C GLN A 37 18.79 -15.31 4.18
N SER A 38 19.22 -16.52 3.85
CA SER A 38 20.61 -16.81 3.49
C SER A 38 21.06 -16.01 2.26
N ASN A 39 20.18 -15.88 1.25
CA ASN A 39 20.46 -15.12 0.03
C ASN A 39 20.59 -13.61 0.31
N LEU A 40 19.72 -13.06 1.16
CA LEU A 40 19.77 -11.66 1.56
C LEU A 40 21.05 -11.35 2.36
N GLU A 41 21.41 -12.20 3.31
CA GLU A 41 22.66 -12.07 4.08
C GLU A 41 23.89 -12.16 3.16
N ALA A 42 23.90 -13.11 2.23
CA ALA A 42 25.00 -13.28 1.27
C ALA A 42 25.15 -12.09 0.31
N ALA A 43 24.05 -11.41 -0.02
CA ALA A 43 24.04 -10.20 -0.81
C ALA A 43 24.43 -8.94 0.00
N GLY A 44 24.58 -9.05 1.33
CA GLY A 44 24.99 -7.96 2.21
C GLY A 44 23.85 -7.09 2.72
N HIS A 45 22.59 -7.48 2.50
CA HIS A 45 21.44 -6.78 3.07
C HIS A 45 21.44 -6.92 4.60
N PRO A 46 21.02 -5.89 5.34
CA PRO A 46 20.88 -6.00 6.78
C PRO A 46 19.67 -6.88 7.10
N VAL A 47 19.93 -7.97 7.84
CA VAL A 47 18.93 -8.97 8.23
C VAL A 47 18.90 -9.10 9.75
N VAL A 48 17.69 -9.12 10.31
CA VAL A 48 17.42 -9.40 11.72
C VAL A 48 16.53 -10.61 11.83
N VAL A 49 16.91 -11.59 12.63
CA VAL A 49 16.13 -12.81 12.86
C VAL A 49 15.68 -12.85 14.32
N TYR A 50 14.38 -12.97 14.52
CA TYR A 50 13.77 -13.23 15.82
C TYR A 50 13.22 -14.66 15.81
N THR A 51 13.81 -15.52 16.63
CA THR A 51 13.28 -16.87 16.87
C THR A 51 12.42 -16.85 18.13
N LEU A 52 11.16 -17.21 17.99
CA LEU A 52 10.20 -17.39 19.05
C LEU A 52 10.33 -18.80 19.62
N ASP A 53 10.52 -18.91 20.93
CA ASP A 53 10.62 -20.22 21.60
C ASP A 53 9.29 -20.99 21.55
N ASP A 54 8.16 -20.27 21.58
CA ASP A 54 6.82 -20.82 21.47
C ASP A 54 5.82 -19.77 20.93
N LEU A 55 4.56 -20.17 20.74
CA LEU A 55 3.49 -19.29 20.26
C LEU A 55 3.13 -18.17 21.25
N TYR A 56 3.40 -18.31 22.55
CA TYR A 56 3.10 -17.28 23.54
C TYR A 56 4.09 -16.12 23.45
N ALA A 57 5.31 -16.37 22.97
CA ALA A 57 6.31 -15.33 22.70
C ALA A 57 5.84 -14.31 21.65
N LEU A 58 4.85 -14.64 20.81
CA LEU A 58 4.24 -13.72 19.86
C LEU A 58 3.72 -12.43 20.52
N GLY A 59 3.18 -12.53 21.74
CA GLY A 59 2.72 -11.36 22.51
C GLY A 59 3.83 -10.35 22.79
N GLY A 60 5.07 -10.81 22.97
CA GLY A 60 6.24 -9.94 23.15
C GLY A 60 6.58 -9.17 21.87
N GLU A 61 6.37 -9.77 20.70
CA GLU A 61 6.62 -9.12 19.42
C GLU A 61 5.59 -8.03 19.11
N PHE A 62 4.32 -8.20 19.47
CA PHE A 62 3.34 -7.11 19.39
C PHE A 62 3.84 -5.84 20.10
N TYR A 63 4.29 -5.98 21.36
CA TYR A 63 4.85 -4.85 22.10
C TYR A 63 6.12 -4.28 21.44
N ARG A 64 7.03 -5.15 20.99
CA ARG A 64 8.28 -4.73 20.32
C ARG A 64 7.98 -3.87 19.10
N TRP A 65 7.07 -4.31 18.24
CA TRP A 65 6.73 -3.61 17.00
C TRP A 65 5.96 -2.32 17.22
N GLU A 66 5.03 -2.29 18.18
CA GLU A 66 4.35 -1.05 18.59
C GLU A 66 5.36 -0.01 19.11
N PHE A 67 6.29 -0.43 19.97
CA PHE A 67 7.32 0.45 20.50
C PHE A 67 8.30 0.93 19.42
N ALA A 68 8.75 0.02 18.54
CA ALA A 68 9.62 0.35 17.41
C ALA A 68 8.95 1.34 16.45
N ALA A 69 7.65 1.16 16.14
CA ALA A 69 6.88 2.08 15.33
C ALA A 69 6.79 3.48 15.97
N ALA A 70 6.62 3.55 17.30
CA ALA A 70 6.59 4.82 18.02
C ALA A 70 7.94 5.58 17.94
N ILE A 71 9.06 4.86 18.11
CA ILE A 71 10.41 5.44 17.95
C ILE A 71 10.62 5.89 16.50
N ALA A 72 10.30 5.04 15.52
CA ALA A 72 10.47 5.36 14.11
C ALA A 72 9.66 6.60 13.71
N GLY A 73 8.41 6.71 14.18
CA GLY A 73 7.59 7.91 14.00
C GLY A 73 8.30 9.16 14.52
N ARG A 74 8.82 9.11 15.76
CA ARG A 74 9.56 10.22 16.36
C ARG A 74 10.80 10.60 15.55
N VAL A 75 11.57 9.63 15.05
CA VAL A 75 12.76 9.85 14.20
C VAL A 75 12.36 10.50 12.87
N MET A 76 11.24 10.07 12.26
CA MET A 76 10.73 10.62 11.01
C MET A 76 10.01 11.98 11.16
N GLY A 77 9.87 12.49 12.38
CA GLY A 77 9.11 13.73 12.64
C GLY A 77 7.59 13.56 12.49
N VAL A 78 7.09 12.32 12.47
CA VAL A 78 5.67 11.99 12.40
C VAL A 78 5.18 11.64 13.80
N GLN A 79 4.06 12.21 14.23
CA GLN A 79 3.43 11.81 15.49
C GLN A 79 2.54 10.58 15.23
N PRO A 80 2.91 9.38 15.70
CA PRO A 80 2.24 8.13 15.32
C PRO A 80 0.82 7.99 15.91
N PHE A 81 0.47 8.82 16.89
CA PHE A 81 -0.82 8.80 17.59
C PHE A 81 -1.73 9.98 17.25
N ASN A 82 -1.32 10.89 16.34
CA ASN A 82 -2.21 11.93 15.84
C ASN A 82 -2.77 11.54 14.47
N GLN A 83 -4.00 11.95 14.17
CA GLN A 83 -4.68 11.60 12.92
C GLN A 83 -5.25 12.82 12.18
N PRO A 84 -4.50 13.94 12.05
CA PRO A 84 -5.03 15.15 11.41
C PRO A 84 -5.46 14.91 9.96
N ASN A 85 -4.76 14.05 9.22
CA ASN A 85 -5.06 13.80 7.82
C ASN A 85 -6.15 12.74 7.59
N VAL A 86 -6.54 12.00 8.64
CA VAL A 86 -7.71 11.09 8.57
C VAL A 86 -8.98 11.92 8.50
N GLN A 87 -9.07 13.01 9.28
CA GLN A 87 -10.21 13.90 9.23
C GLN A 87 -10.30 14.59 7.86
N GLN A 88 -9.19 15.09 7.33
CA GLN A 88 -9.18 15.70 6.00
C GLN A 88 -9.69 14.76 4.90
N ALA A 89 -9.29 13.49 4.91
CA ALA A 89 -9.77 12.50 3.93
C ALA A 89 -11.28 12.24 4.06
N LYS A 90 -11.82 12.25 5.29
CA LYS A 90 -13.27 12.16 5.54
C LYS A 90 -14.01 13.38 5.00
N ASP A 91 -13.52 14.58 5.31
CA ASP A 91 -14.14 15.82 4.84
C ASP A 91 -14.18 15.88 3.30
N LEU A 92 -13.12 15.40 2.63
CA LEU A 92 -13.07 15.30 1.17
C LEU A 92 -13.99 14.20 0.62
N THR A 93 -14.15 13.09 1.34
CA THR A 93 -15.12 12.04 0.99
C THR A 93 -16.55 12.60 1.06
N ASP A 94 -16.88 13.31 2.13
CA ASP A 94 -18.21 13.91 2.33
C ASP A 94 -18.51 14.95 1.23
N ALA A 95 -17.51 15.73 0.82
CA ALA A 95 -17.63 16.66 -0.29
C ALA A 95 -17.91 15.96 -1.63
N GLU A 96 -17.26 14.82 -1.90
CA GLU A 96 -17.51 14.03 -3.11
C GLU A 96 -18.89 13.36 -3.11
N LEU A 97 -19.35 12.89 -1.95
CA LEU A 97 -20.72 12.36 -1.80
C LEU A 97 -21.76 13.46 -2.03
N ALA A 98 -21.56 14.64 -1.45
CA ALA A 98 -22.46 15.79 -1.69
C ALA A 98 -22.51 16.14 -3.19
N ARG A 99 -21.36 16.18 -3.86
CA ARG A 99 -21.26 16.43 -5.30
C ARG A 99 -22.01 15.37 -6.12
N PHE A 100 -21.86 14.09 -5.77
CA PHE A 100 -22.60 13.00 -6.41
C PHE A 100 -24.11 13.17 -6.24
N LEU A 101 -24.60 13.53 -5.05
CA LEU A 101 -26.02 13.72 -4.81
C LEU A 101 -26.61 14.92 -5.57
N GLU A 102 -25.79 15.93 -5.85
CA GLU A 102 -26.20 17.10 -6.63
C GLU A 102 -26.17 16.84 -8.15
N SER A 103 -25.13 16.18 -8.67
CA SER A 103 -24.91 16.05 -10.12
C SER A 103 -25.23 14.68 -10.71
N GLY A 104 -25.22 13.62 -9.89
CA GLY A 104 -25.31 12.22 -10.32
C GLY A 104 -24.01 11.64 -10.89
N ASP A 105 -22.92 12.42 -10.96
CA ASP A 105 -21.66 11.97 -11.52
C ASP A 105 -20.85 11.17 -10.50
N SER A 106 -20.40 9.97 -10.86
CA SER A 106 -19.56 9.14 -9.98
C SER A 106 -18.29 9.91 -9.52
N PRO A 107 -17.93 9.84 -8.23
CA PRO A 107 -16.70 10.43 -7.67
C PRO A 107 -15.39 9.99 -8.30
N ASN A 108 -15.35 8.90 -9.06
CA ASN A 108 -14.10 8.22 -9.37
C ASN A 108 -14.02 7.54 -10.75
N ASN A 109 -14.48 8.22 -11.79
CA ASN A 109 -14.59 7.64 -13.13
C ASN A 109 -13.42 7.94 -14.09
N MET A 110 -12.34 8.59 -13.64
CA MET A 110 -11.26 9.01 -14.53
C MET A 110 -9.88 8.58 -14.02
N ALA A 111 -9.08 8.04 -14.95
CA ALA A 111 -7.66 7.84 -14.75
C ALA A 111 -6.94 9.19 -14.58
N PHE A 112 -5.84 9.18 -13.83
CA PHE A 112 -4.99 10.33 -13.57
C PHE A 112 -3.53 9.89 -13.67
N ASP A 113 -2.78 10.42 -14.63
CA ASP A 113 -1.42 9.96 -14.93
C ASP A 113 -1.35 8.43 -15.19
N SER A 114 -0.18 7.80 -15.06
CA SER A 114 0.00 6.36 -15.29
C SER A 114 1.07 5.78 -14.38
N LEU A 115 1.10 4.45 -14.24
CA LEU A 115 2.12 3.76 -13.47
C LEU A 115 3.52 3.99 -14.07
N ALA A 116 3.65 3.91 -15.40
CA ALA A 116 4.91 4.18 -16.08
C ALA A 116 5.46 5.59 -15.75
N LYS A 117 4.60 6.62 -15.81
CA LYS A 117 5.01 8.00 -15.48
C LYS A 117 5.41 8.14 -14.02
N LEU A 118 4.68 7.47 -13.12
CA LEU A 118 4.97 7.46 -11.69
C LEU A 118 6.37 6.86 -11.44
N LEU A 119 6.65 5.68 -11.99
CA LEU A 119 7.92 4.97 -11.83
C LEU A 119 9.10 5.64 -12.52
N ASN A 120 8.89 6.31 -13.66
CA ASN A 120 9.94 7.11 -14.31
C ASN A 120 10.43 8.28 -13.43
N SER A 121 9.68 8.66 -12.39
CA SER A 121 10.07 9.67 -11.41
C SER A 121 10.70 9.10 -10.13
N ALA A 122 10.83 7.77 -10.03
CA ALA A 122 11.38 7.09 -8.88
C ALA A 122 12.87 7.38 -8.71
N LYS A 123 13.30 7.44 -7.45
CA LYS A 123 14.68 7.66 -7.02
C LYS A 123 15.05 6.59 -5.98
N PRO A 124 16.34 6.29 -5.78
CA PRO A 124 16.77 5.43 -4.69
C PRO A 124 16.22 5.90 -3.33
N GLY A 125 15.67 4.97 -2.54
CA GLY A 125 15.02 5.25 -1.25
C GLY A 125 13.56 5.71 -1.34
N ASP A 126 13.00 5.81 -2.55
CA ASP A 126 11.56 5.92 -2.74
C ASP A 126 10.84 4.59 -2.47
N TYR A 127 9.51 4.63 -2.41
CA TYR A 127 8.69 3.42 -2.38
C TYR A 127 7.39 3.62 -3.17
N LEU A 128 6.90 2.55 -3.79
CA LEU A 128 5.57 2.49 -4.40
C LEU A 128 4.55 1.95 -3.40
N ALA A 129 3.50 2.73 -3.12
CA ALA A 129 2.31 2.27 -2.43
C ALA A 129 1.16 2.09 -3.41
N ILE A 130 0.71 0.84 -3.56
CA ILE A 130 -0.48 0.48 -4.30
C ILE A 130 -1.68 0.57 -3.35
N LEU A 131 -2.61 1.45 -3.68
CA LEU A 131 -3.82 1.76 -2.93
C LEU A 131 -5.01 1.17 -3.69
N ALA A 132 -5.39 -0.06 -3.33
CA ALA A 132 -6.36 -0.85 -4.07
C ALA A 132 -7.78 -0.60 -3.54
N TYR A 133 -8.60 0.14 -4.30
CA TYR A 133 -10.06 0.26 -4.07
C TYR A 133 -10.80 -0.70 -5.00
N ILE A 134 -10.42 -1.98 -4.91
CA ILE A 134 -11.06 -3.11 -5.58
C ILE A 134 -11.29 -4.22 -4.54
N GLU A 135 -12.08 -5.23 -4.89
CA GLU A 135 -12.32 -6.38 -4.01
C GLU A 135 -11.03 -7.15 -3.72
N GLU A 136 -10.79 -7.48 -2.44
CA GLU A 136 -9.66 -8.30 -2.00
C GLU A 136 -9.98 -9.77 -2.22
N THR A 137 -9.37 -10.35 -3.27
CA THR A 137 -9.52 -11.75 -3.67
C THR A 137 -8.16 -12.42 -3.89
N ASP A 138 -8.10 -13.75 -3.91
CA ASP A 138 -6.88 -14.49 -4.25
C ASP A 138 -6.36 -14.18 -5.67
N GLU A 139 -7.24 -13.79 -6.59
CA GLU A 139 -6.86 -13.35 -7.93
C GLU A 139 -6.17 -11.98 -7.88
N SER A 140 -6.84 -10.97 -7.32
CA SER A 140 -6.26 -9.62 -7.18
C SER A 140 -4.94 -9.63 -6.37
N ASN A 141 -4.85 -10.43 -5.32
CA ASN A 141 -3.64 -10.59 -4.51
C ASN A 141 -2.46 -11.11 -5.34
N ARG A 142 -2.67 -12.18 -6.12
CA ARG A 142 -1.62 -12.74 -7.00
C ARG A 142 -1.19 -11.74 -8.08
N MET A 143 -2.14 -11.00 -8.65
CA MET A 143 -1.84 -10.01 -9.68
C MET A 143 -1.06 -8.82 -9.12
N PHE A 144 -1.42 -8.31 -7.94
CA PHE A 144 -0.64 -7.27 -7.27
C PHE A 144 0.72 -7.76 -6.81
N GLU A 145 0.84 -9.01 -6.35
CA GLU A 145 2.13 -9.61 -6.01
C GLU A 145 3.06 -9.67 -7.22
N SER A 146 2.54 -10.13 -8.37
CA SER A 146 3.27 -10.15 -9.64
C SER A 146 3.67 -8.75 -10.12
N LEU A 147 2.77 -7.76 -10.03
CA LEU A 147 3.07 -6.37 -10.34
C LEU A 147 4.19 -5.82 -9.45
N ARG A 148 4.10 -6.07 -8.14
CA ARG A 148 5.10 -5.62 -7.15
C ARG A 148 6.46 -6.27 -7.40
N HIS A 149 6.49 -7.55 -7.73
CA HIS A 149 7.72 -8.27 -8.10
C HIS A 149 8.42 -7.56 -9.28
N LYS A 150 7.68 -7.31 -10.38
CA LYS A 150 8.20 -6.61 -11.56
C LYS A 150 8.69 -5.20 -11.25
N VAL A 151 7.97 -4.46 -10.39
CA VAL A 151 8.40 -3.12 -9.98
C VAL A 151 9.71 -3.18 -9.20
N ILE A 152 9.87 -4.13 -8.27
CA ILE A 152 11.12 -4.29 -7.51
C ILE A 152 12.26 -4.63 -8.48
N GLU A 153 12.10 -5.62 -9.35
CA GLU A 153 13.15 -6.01 -10.32
C GLU A 153 13.57 -4.86 -11.23
N ARG A 154 12.62 -4.02 -11.65
CA ARG A 154 12.89 -2.91 -12.57
C ARG A 154 13.52 -1.71 -11.89
N THR A 155 13.16 -1.42 -10.64
CA THR A 155 13.45 -0.12 -10.01
C THR A 155 14.22 -0.20 -8.71
N GLY A 156 14.24 -1.37 -8.06
CA GLY A 156 14.84 -1.61 -6.75
C GLY A 156 14.08 -1.01 -5.56
N ILE A 157 13.07 -0.16 -5.80
CA ILE A 157 12.36 0.54 -4.73
C ILE A 157 11.43 -0.39 -3.96
N ALA A 158 11.15 -0.04 -2.69
CA ALA A 158 10.18 -0.74 -1.85
C ALA A 158 8.76 -0.72 -2.44
N THR A 159 8.01 -1.80 -2.27
CA THR A 159 6.59 -1.84 -2.66
C THR A 159 5.67 -2.27 -1.53
N THR A 160 4.52 -1.60 -1.40
CA THR A 160 3.41 -2.00 -0.52
C THR A 160 2.10 -2.11 -1.25
N LEU A 161 1.23 -2.97 -0.74
CA LEU A 161 -0.17 -3.08 -1.13
C LEU A 161 -1.06 -2.79 0.08
N GLY A 162 -2.06 -1.93 -0.09
CA GLY A 162 -3.10 -1.68 0.90
C GLY A 162 -4.46 -1.63 0.24
N TYR A 163 -5.40 -2.47 0.69
CA TYR A 163 -6.80 -2.40 0.28
C TYR A 163 -7.53 -1.27 1.01
N GLY A 164 -8.17 -0.39 0.24
CA GLY A 164 -8.95 0.73 0.72
C GLY A 164 -10.34 0.30 1.19
N PRO A 165 -10.96 1.04 2.12
CA PRO A 165 -10.40 2.18 2.86
C PRO A 165 -9.51 1.76 4.05
N ARG A 166 -9.32 0.45 4.31
CA ARG A 166 -8.67 -0.08 5.53
C ARG A 166 -7.29 0.53 5.80
N TYR A 167 -6.44 0.67 4.79
CA TYR A 167 -5.07 1.19 4.99
C TYR A 167 -5.02 2.65 5.48
N LEU A 168 -6.10 3.43 5.32
CA LEU A 168 -6.16 4.82 5.79
C LEU A 168 -5.93 4.93 7.30
N HIS A 169 -6.28 3.88 8.04
CA HIS A 169 -6.10 3.78 9.49
C HIS A 169 -4.74 3.23 9.92
N CYS A 170 -3.93 2.71 8.98
CA CYS A 170 -2.62 2.12 9.27
C CYS A 170 -1.49 3.01 8.73
N THR A 171 -1.40 3.15 7.41
CA THR A 171 -0.30 3.85 6.72
C THR A 171 -0.72 5.18 6.14
N GLY A 172 -2.02 5.51 6.12
CA GLY A 172 -2.54 6.75 5.53
C GLY A 172 -1.90 8.04 6.09
N GLN A 173 -1.58 8.07 7.39
CA GLN A 173 -0.87 9.21 7.99
C GLN A 173 0.56 9.33 7.48
N LEU A 174 1.28 8.21 7.36
CA LEU A 174 2.63 8.18 6.79
C LEU A 174 2.62 8.64 5.32
N HIS A 175 1.62 8.21 4.54
CA HIS A 175 1.50 8.57 3.13
C HIS A 175 1.34 10.08 2.93
N LYS A 176 0.56 10.74 3.80
CA LYS A 176 0.21 12.16 3.67
C LYS A 176 1.19 13.10 4.39
N ALA A 177 1.71 12.71 5.55
CA ALA A 177 2.57 13.56 6.39
C ALA A 177 4.03 13.09 6.51
N GLY A 178 4.37 11.88 6.06
CA GLY A 178 5.73 11.35 6.12
C GLY A 178 6.69 12.00 5.11
N PRO A 179 7.94 11.50 5.04
CA PRO A 179 8.92 11.91 4.03
C PRO A 179 8.36 11.88 2.60
N VAL A 180 8.88 12.73 1.71
CA VAL A 180 8.42 12.83 0.30
C VAL A 180 9.04 11.74 -0.58
N SER A 181 9.05 10.50 -0.08
CA SER A 181 9.61 9.32 -0.76
C SER A 181 8.54 8.39 -1.34
N GLY A 182 7.26 8.61 -1.03
CA GLY A 182 6.16 7.81 -1.57
C GLY A 182 5.78 8.16 -3.02
N LEU A 183 5.53 7.12 -3.80
CA LEU A 183 4.83 7.10 -5.08
C LEU A 183 3.52 6.35 -4.85
N PHE A 184 2.37 6.94 -5.17
CA PHE A 184 1.06 6.38 -4.84
C PHE A 184 0.33 6.01 -6.12
N LEU A 185 0.11 4.70 -6.32
CA LEU A 185 -0.73 4.18 -7.39
C LEU A 185 -2.07 3.78 -6.79
N GLU A 186 -3.11 4.54 -7.08
CA GLU A 186 -4.47 4.14 -6.74
C GLU A 186 -5.09 3.34 -7.87
N VAL A 187 -5.67 2.19 -7.52
CA VAL A 187 -6.29 1.26 -8.47
C VAL A 187 -7.75 1.11 -8.10
N THR A 188 -8.64 1.44 -9.03
CA THR A 188 -10.09 1.31 -8.86
C THR A 188 -10.66 0.50 -10.02
N THR A 189 -11.89 -0.01 -9.85
CA THR A 189 -12.60 -0.81 -10.86
C THR A 189 -13.95 -0.17 -11.20
N GLY A 190 -14.32 -0.25 -12.48
CA GLY A 190 -15.64 0.12 -12.97
C GLY A 190 -16.68 -0.96 -12.64
N ASP A 191 -16.30 -2.23 -12.76
CA ASP A 191 -17.17 -3.36 -12.41
C ASP A 191 -17.11 -3.65 -10.91
N SER A 192 -18.28 -3.72 -10.29
CA SER A 192 -18.46 -4.14 -8.91
C SER A 192 -19.89 -4.62 -8.71
N ASN A 193 -20.06 -5.65 -7.88
CA ASN A 193 -21.37 -6.01 -7.33
C ASN A 193 -21.82 -4.88 -6.39
N ASP A 194 -22.51 -3.89 -6.95
CA ASP A 194 -22.96 -2.74 -6.18
C ASP A 194 -24.14 -3.12 -5.28
N VAL A 195 -24.15 -2.56 -4.08
CA VAL A 195 -25.13 -2.85 -3.03
C VAL A 195 -25.62 -1.53 -2.45
N ASP A 196 -26.94 -1.36 -2.39
CA ASP A 196 -27.54 -0.22 -1.72
C ASP A 196 -27.17 -0.19 -0.23
N LEU A 197 -26.84 0.98 0.30
CA LEU A 197 -26.59 1.16 1.72
C LEU A 197 -27.91 1.52 2.44
N PRO A 198 -28.37 0.70 3.40
CA PRO A 198 -29.61 0.97 4.11
C PRO A 198 -29.56 2.32 4.85
N GLY A 199 -30.50 3.22 4.51
CA GLY A 199 -30.62 4.53 5.14
C GLY A 199 -29.78 5.63 4.49
N GLU A 200 -28.96 5.30 3.49
CA GLU A 200 -28.17 6.27 2.75
C GLU A 200 -28.75 6.52 1.35
N PRO A 201 -28.57 7.73 0.77
CA PRO A 201 -29.03 8.06 -0.57
C PRO A 201 -28.07 7.58 -1.69
N TYR A 202 -27.06 6.78 -1.35
CA TYR A 202 -26.03 6.27 -2.25
C TYR A 202 -25.70 4.81 -1.95
N SER A 203 -25.06 4.13 -2.89
CA SER A 203 -24.66 2.73 -2.76
C SER A 203 -23.26 2.57 -2.12
N LEU A 204 -22.89 1.33 -1.83
CA LEU A 204 -21.57 0.98 -1.29
C LEU A 204 -20.47 1.32 -2.31
N LYS A 205 -20.70 1.11 -3.61
CA LYS A 205 -19.74 1.51 -4.65
C LYS A 205 -19.53 3.01 -4.68
N VAL A 206 -20.60 3.79 -4.61
CA VAL A 206 -20.50 5.26 -4.58
C VAL A 206 -19.71 5.72 -3.35
N LEU A 207 -19.93 5.10 -2.18
CA LEU A 207 -19.14 5.40 -0.99
C LEU A 207 -17.66 5.05 -1.17
N ALA A 208 -17.34 3.87 -1.71
CA ALA A 208 -15.96 3.46 -1.97
C ALA A 208 -15.27 4.39 -3.00
N ASP A 209 -15.98 4.78 -4.06
CA ASP A 209 -15.52 5.74 -5.07
C ASP A 209 -15.26 7.11 -4.44
N ALA A 210 -16.17 7.59 -3.57
CA ALA A 210 -15.99 8.85 -2.87
C ALA A 210 -14.79 8.81 -1.92
N GLN A 211 -14.56 7.69 -1.22
CA GLN A 211 -13.41 7.51 -0.33
C GLN A 211 -12.09 7.51 -1.10
N SER A 212 -12.05 6.86 -2.26
CA SER A 212 -10.90 6.88 -3.17
C SER A 212 -10.66 8.27 -3.77
N ALA A 213 -11.72 8.93 -4.24
CA ALA A 213 -11.66 10.32 -4.73
C ALA A 213 -11.12 11.28 -3.66
N GLY A 214 -11.61 11.15 -2.42
CA GLY A 214 -11.16 11.93 -1.27
C GLY A 214 -9.70 11.66 -0.91
N ASP A 215 -9.26 10.40 -0.91
CA ASP A 215 -7.87 10.06 -0.60
C ASP A 215 -6.89 10.57 -1.66
N GLY A 216 -7.19 10.35 -2.94
CA GLY A 216 -6.40 10.90 -4.04
C GLY A 216 -6.34 12.42 -4.01
N SER A 217 -7.42 13.10 -3.63
CA SER A 217 -7.42 14.56 -3.41
C SER A 217 -6.53 14.97 -2.24
N ALA A 218 -6.57 14.25 -1.12
CA ALA A 218 -5.70 14.53 0.03
C ALA A 218 -4.21 14.33 -0.30
N LEU A 219 -3.87 13.26 -1.04
CA LEU A 219 -2.49 13.00 -1.49
C LEU A 219 -2.00 14.12 -2.42
N ARG A 220 -2.82 14.55 -3.37
CA ARG A 220 -2.48 15.65 -4.29
C ARG A 220 -2.34 16.99 -3.54
N ALA A 221 -3.24 17.29 -2.60
CA ALA A 221 -3.13 18.48 -1.76
C ALA A 221 -1.84 18.48 -0.89
N ALA A 222 -1.37 17.30 -0.49
CA ALA A 222 -0.09 17.09 0.18
C ALA A 222 1.13 17.05 -0.78
N ASN A 223 0.96 17.40 -2.06
CA ASN A 223 1.98 17.38 -3.11
C ASN A 223 2.68 16.02 -3.28
N ARG A 224 1.92 14.92 -3.12
CA ARG A 224 2.42 13.57 -3.32
C ARG A 224 2.40 13.18 -4.80
N ARG A 225 3.38 12.38 -5.21
CA ARG A 225 3.42 11.76 -6.54
C ARG A 225 2.33 10.70 -6.61
N PHE A 226 1.30 10.96 -7.38
CA PHE A 226 0.08 10.19 -7.37
C PHE A 226 -0.36 9.88 -8.81
N ALA A 227 -0.75 8.64 -9.04
CA ALA A 227 -1.43 8.21 -10.25
C ALA A 227 -2.68 7.40 -9.86
N ARG A 228 -3.71 7.47 -10.68
CA ARG A 228 -4.92 6.66 -10.59
C ARG A 228 -5.14 5.92 -11.89
N VAL A 229 -5.37 4.63 -11.79
CA VAL A 229 -5.82 3.79 -12.90
C VAL A 229 -7.22 3.28 -12.58
N VAL A 230 -8.11 3.37 -13.57
CA VAL A 230 -9.48 2.86 -13.49
C VAL A 230 -9.54 1.67 -14.44
N LEU A 231 -9.69 0.48 -13.87
CA LEU A 231 -9.82 -0.76 -14.62
C LEU A 231 -11.28 -0.98 -14.99
N GLU A 232 -11.56 -1.65 -16.11
CA GLU A 232 -12.92 -2.10 -16.39
C GLU A 232 -13.27 -3.22 -15.41
N ASN A 233 -12.39 -4.22 -15.29
CA ASN A 233 -12.52 -5.36 -14.38
C ASN A 233 -11.20 -5.69 -13.67
N VAL A 234 -11.26 -6.49 -12.59
CA VAL A 234 -10.07 -6.95 -11.85
C VAL A 234 -9.07 -7.69 -12.75
N SER A 235 -9.56 -8.44 -13.76
CA SER A 235 -8.70 -9.15 -14.73
C SER A 235 -7.79 -8.22 -15.54
N ASP A 236 -8.15 -6.93 -15.64
CA ASP A 236 -7.37 -5.96 -16.41
C ASP A 236 -6.16 -5.43 -15.64
N LEU A 237 -5.98 -5.82 -14.37
CA LEU A 237 -4.77 -5.53 -13.59
C LEU A 237 -3.48 -5.94 -14.33
N HIS A 238 -3.52 -6.98 -15.17
CA HIS A 238 -2.38 -7.42 -15.95
C HIS A 238 -1.89 -6.34 -16.94
N SER A 239 -2.76 -5.43 -17.37
CA SER A 239 -2.36 -4.29 -18.23
C SER A 239 -1.35 -3.36 -17.54
N LEU A 240 -1.38 -3.26 -16.20
CA LEU A 240 -0.41 -2.45 -15.44
C LEU A 240 1.00 -3.02 -15.54
N GLU A 241 1.13 -4.33 -15.70
CA GLU A 241 2.44 -4.95 -15.90
C GLU A 241 3.03 -4.63 -17.28
N GLN A 242 2.17 -4.43 -18.29
CA GLN A 242 2.61 -4.06 -19.64
C GLN A 242 3.17 -2.64 -19.69
N GLU A 243 2.79 -1.76 -18.76
CA GLU A 243 3.42 -0.44 -18.58
C GLU A 243 4.88 -0.52 -18.07
N LEU A 244 5.33 -1.70 -17.63
CA LEU A 244 6.69 -1.92 -17.10
C LEU A 244 7.68 -2.46 -18.16
N GLU A 245 7.18 -2.92 -19.31
CA GLU A 245 7.97 -3.38 -20.46
C GLU A 245 8.61 -2.22 -21.24
#